data_AF-A0A369JI34-F1
#
_entry.id   AF-A0A369JI34-F1
#
_cell.length_a   1.000
_cell.length_b   1.000
_cell.length_c   1.000
_cell.angle_alpha   90.00
_cell.angle_beta   90.00
_cell.angle_gamma   90.00
#
_symmetry.space_group_name_H-M   'P 1'
#
loop_
_entity.id
_entity.type
_entity.pdbx_description
1 polymer ?
#
loop_
_entity_poly.entity_id
_entity_poly.type
_entity_poly.pdbx_seq_one_letter_code
_entity_poly.pdbx_strand_id
1 'polypeptide(L)'
;MSKLNTAEKTTTALRECKGEAQRCARIGARDPVAGVVCLPASPIELTAMDDDHETYISLLLSDSNLPTGSFVASSGLESYFKHGFASTSDSTTISFVQDSLATYAHTALPFVSDAHRVVAKLNATSGEHPEGVTEVDDGQDKTLIDLTALDELYETMTLNHVARRASKSQGVALLTLYSKGFSRPPSLSTESGSNACDQSARMSILLDKFKLMVRKEDTHGHLPICWGALTAALGLSLERSQYLHLFLHARSLLSASVRLNNIGPYGAQQCLMHAVRPLVAGESARCKNLRTGLLEDSESNFDETLHGPANTWPLGEILAARHDLQHSRIFNS
;
A
#
# COMPACT_ATOMS: atom_id res chain seq x y z
N MET A 1 0.53 73.19 32.05
CA MET A 1 -0.84 72.62 32.06
C MET A 1 -0.92 71.61 30.94
N SER A 2 -1.19 70.31 31.08
CA SER A 2 -1.35 69.39 32.21
C SER A 2 -1.11 67.98 31.63
N LYS A 3 -0.27 67.18 32.28
CA LYS A 3 -0.22 65.71 32.12
C LYS A 3 -1.50 65.13 32.71
N LEU A 4 -2.14 64.14 32.06
CA LEU A 4 -2.97 63.06 32.66
C LEU A 4 -3.80 62.39 31.54
N ASN A 5 -3.60 61.08 31.30
CA ASN A 5 -4.59 60.07 30.86
C ASN A 5 -3.98 58.92 30.03
N THR A 6 -3.06 58.17 30.65
CA THR A 6 -2.65 56.86 30.13
C THR A 6 -2.48 55.84 31.25
N ALA A 7 -3.51 55.68 32.10
CA ALA A 7 -3.48 54.72 33.20
C ALA A 7 -4.79 53.92 33.40
N GLU A 8 -5.80 54.06 32.53
CA GLU A 8 -7.14 53.52 32.80
C GLU A 8 -7.63 52.45 31.81
N LYS A 9 -6.76 51.95 30.92
CA LYS A 9 -7.12 50.90 29.94
C LYS A 9 -6.50 49.52 30.17
N THR A 10 -5.66 49.35 31.19
CA THR A 10 -4.97 48.09 31.48
C THR A 10 -5.53 47.33 32.70
N THR A 11 -6.51 47.88 33.41
CA THR A 11 -7.09 47.28 34.62
C THR A 11 -8.38 46.48 34.39
N THR A 12 -8.99 46.56 33.21
CA THR A 12 -10.23 45.83 32.90
C THR A 12 -9.98 44.41 32.40
N ALA A 13 -8.86 44.15 31.71
CA ALA A 13 -8.53 42.82 31.17
C ALA A 13 -8.03 41.79 32.21
N LEU A 14 -7.61 42.25 33.40
CA LEU A 14 -7.08 41.38 34.47
C LEU A 14 -8.13 40.92 35.49
N ARG A 15 -9.37 41.39 35.38
CA ARG A 15 -10.48 41.00 36.28
C ARG A 15 -11.35 39.86 35.73
N GLU A 16 -11.34 39.60 34.42
CA GLU A 16 -12.11 38.49 33.82
C GLU A 16 -11.38 37.14 33.92
N CYS A 17 -10.04 37.10 33.88
CA CYS A 17 -9.28 35.84 34.03
C CYS A 17 -9.26 35.24 35.46
N LYS A 18 -9.73 35.96 36.49
CA LYS A 18 -9.78 35.43 37.88
C LYS A 18 -11.13 34.79 38.25
N GLY A 19 -12.16 34.91 37.39
CA GLY A 19 -13.49 34.33 37.63
C GLY A 19 -13.62 32.86 37.21
N GLU A 20 -12.83 32.38 36.26
CA GLU A 20 -12.93 31.00 35.74
C GLU A 20 -12.02 29.99 36.46
N ALA A 21 -10.92 30.46 37.07
CA ALA A 21 -9.99 29.60 37.81
C ALA A 21 -10.55 29.08 39.15
N GLN A 22 -11.69 29.61 39.62
CA GLN A 22 -12.26 29.27 40.93
C GLN A 22 -13.53 28.42 40.85
N ARG A 23 -13.97 28.05 39.63
CA ARG A 23 -15.08 27.10 39.39
C ARG A 23 -14.64 25.66 39.16
N CYS A 24 -13.34 25.42 38.93
CA CYS A 24 -12.80 24.06 38.73
C CYS A 24 -12.29 23.38 40.02
N ALA A 25 -12.37 24.05 41.17
CA ALA A 25 -11.89 23.52 42.44
C ALA A 25 -13.05 23.36 43.43
N ARG A 26 -13.78 22.24 43.31
CA ARG A 26 -14.52 21.50 44.35
C ARG A 26 -15.76 20.86 43.72
N ILE A 27 -15.68 19.56 43.45
CA ILE A 27 -16.62 18.52 43.91
C ILE A 27 -16.04 17.17 43.43
N GLY A 28 -15.76 16.28 44.39
CA GLY A 28 -15.79 14.83 44.17
C GLY A 28 -14.45 14.12 43.99
N ALA A 29 -13.74 13.89 45.09
CA ALA A 29 -12.70 12.86 45.21
C ALA A 29 -13.25 11.47 44.84
N ARG A 30 -12.58 10.77 43.93
CA ARG A 30 -12.61 9.30 43.80
C ARG A 30 -11.23 8.80 43.41
N ASP A 31 -10.82 7.75 44.09
CA ASP A 31 -9.54 7.06 44.01
C ASP A 31 -9.15 6.67 42.57
N PRO A 32 -7.85 6.64 42.21
CA PRO A 32 -7.41 6.05 40.96
C PRO A 32 -7.42 4.53 41.14
N VAL A 33 -8.57 3.90 40.91
CA VAL A 33 -8.59 2.46 40.64
C VAL A 33 -7.92 2.28 39.28
N ALA A 34 -6.75 1.64 39.30
CA ALA A 34 -6.12 1.08 38.12
C ALA A 34 -7.08 0.10 37.45
N GLY A 35 -7.88 0.61 36.51
CA GLY A 35 -8.68 -0.20 35.61
C GLY A 35 -7.79 -0.76 34.51
N VAL A 36 -7.03 -1.81 34.84
CA VAL A 36 -6.59 -2.75 33.83
C VAL A 36 -7.86 -3.33 33.24
N VAL A 37 -8.23 -2.92 32.02
CA VAL A 37 -9.25 -3.61 31.25
C VAL A 37 -8.65 -4.96 30.88
N CYS A 38 -8.86 -5.93 31.78
CA CYS A 38 -8.52 -7.31 31.54
C CYS A 38 -9.52 -7.82 30.50
N LEU A 39 -9.12 -7.80 29.23
CA LEU A 39 -9.87 -8.48 28.17
C LEU A 39 -9.95 -9.96 28.56
N PRO A 40 -11.15 -10.58 28.54
CA PRO A 40 -11.28 -11.98 28.88
C PRO A 40 -10.56 -12.82 27.82
N ALA A 41 -9.42 -13.40 28.20
CA ALA A 41 -8.72 -14.41 27.41
C ALA A 41 -9.57 -15.69 27.42
N SER A 42 -10.56 -15.72 26.53
CA SER A 42 -11.19 -16.95 26.08
C SER A 42 -10.21 -17.61 25.11
N PRO A 43 -10.01 -18.95 25.15
CA PRO A 43 -9.15 -19.63 24.20
C PRO A 43 -9.86 -19.69 22.85
N ILE A 44 -9.79 -18.57 22.11
CA ILE A 44 -10.18 -18.51 20.70
C ILE A 44 -8.96 -19.01 19.92
N GLU A 45 -9.21 -20.05 19.12
CA GLU A 45 -8.22 -20.78 18.32
C GLU A 45 -7.28 -19.82 17.57
N LEU A 46 -5.98 -20.11 17.64
CA LEU A 46 -4.88 -19.34 17.04
C LEU A 46 -5.11 -18.98 15.55
N THR A 47 -5.90 -19.79 14.84
CA THR A 47 -6.27 -19.59 13.43
C THR A 47 -7.31 -18.48 13.22
N ALA A 48 -8.21 -18.23 14.17
CA ALA A 48 -9.20 -17.16 14.07
C ALA A 48 -8.57 -15.78 14.38
N MET A 49 -7.57 -15.73 15.28
CA MET A 49 -6.83 -14.50 15.57
C MET A 49 -5.98 -14.01 14.38
N ASP A 50 -5.42 -14.94 13.59
CA ASP A 50 -4.65 -14.61 12.39
C ASP A 50 -5.56 -14.07 11.27
N ASP A 51 -6.78 -14.63 11.13
CA ASP A 51 -7.79 -14.18 10.17
C ASP A 51 -8.31 -12.76 10.45
N ASP A 52 -8.58 -12.46 11.72
CA ASP A 52 -9.01 -11.13 12.18
C ASP A 52 -7.91 -10.08 11.96
N HIS A 53 -6.65 -10.45 12.21
CA HIS A 53 -5.50 -9.57 12.02
C HIS A 53 -5.27 -9.25 10.53
N GLU A 54 -5.26 -10.25 9.66
CA GLU A 54 -5.14 -10.05 8.21
C GLU A 54 -6.31 -9.23 7.64
N THR A 55 -7.52 -9.43 8.18
CA THR A 55 -8.70 -8.63 7.84
C THR A 55 -8.51 -7.17 8.24
N TYR A 56 -8.01 -6.91 9.45
CA TYR A 56 -7.74 -5.55 9.92
C TYR A 56 -6.68 -4.84 9.07
N ILE A 57 -5.58 -5.52 8.73
CA ILE A 57 -4.56 -4.99 7.81
C ILE A 57 -5.19 -4.67 6.44
N SER A 58 -6.02 -5.57 5.91
CA SER A 58 -6.69 -5.36 4.62
C SER A 58 -7.58 -4.12 4.65
N LEU A 59 -8.30 -3.89 5.74
CA LEU A 59 -9.10 -2.67 5.95
C LEU A 59 -8.23 -1.42 5.93
N LEU A 60 -7.13 -1.41 6.70
CA LEU A 60 -6.19 -0.28 6.73
C LEU A 60 -5.60 0.01 5.35
N LEU A 61 -5.12 -1.02 4.64
CA LEU A 61 -4.54 -0.91 3.31
C LEU A 61 -5.57 -0.52 2.23
N SER A 62 -6.86 -0.75 2.48
CA SER A 62 -7.95 -0.36 1.58
C SER A 62 -8.38 1.11 1.71
N ASP A 63 -7.92 1.82 2.74
CA ASP A 63 -8.29 3.21 2.99
C ASP A 63 -7.89 4.12 1.80
N SER A 64 -8.80 4.98 1.36
CA SER A 64 -8.54 6.00 0.33
C SER A 64 -7.61 7.12 0.81
N ASN A 65 -7.46 7.30 2.12
CA ASN A 65 -6.65 8.37 2.70
C ASN A 65 -5.17 8.01 2.84
N LEU A 66 -4.76 6.80 2.44
CA LEU A 66 -3.35 6.43 2.48
C LEU A 66 -2.55 7.35 1.54
N PRO A 67 -1.39 7.88 2.01
CA PRO A 67 -0.59 8.83 1.24
C PRO A 67 0.26 8.12 0.17
N THR A 68 -0.34 7.27 -0.65
CA THR A 68 0.32 6.48 -1.71
C THR A 68 0.34 7.20 -3.06
N GLY A 69 -0.43 8.28 -3.21
CA GLY A 69 -0.54 9.01 -4.47
C GLY A 69 -1.36 8.28 -5.54
N SER A 70 -2.00 7.14 -5.22
CA SER A 70 -2.84 6.40 -6.18
C SER A 70 -4.02 7.22 -6.72
N PHE A 71 -4.50 8.21 -5.95
CA PHE A 71 -5.55 9.12 -6.39
C PHE A 71 -5.13 10.00 -7.56
N VAL A 72 -3.85 10.38 -7.70
CA VAL A 72 -3.43 11.26 -8.82
C VAL A 72 -3.21 10.52 -10.14
N ALA A 73 -3.37 9.19 -10.14
CA ALA A 73 -3.24 8.33 -11.32
C ALA A 73 -4.61 7.92 -11.90
N SER A 74 -4.66 7.72 -13.22
CA SER A 74 -5.82 7.18 -13.94
C SER A 74 -5.48 5.94 -14.78
N SER A 75 -4.22 5.52 -14.82
CA SER A 75 -3.75 4.32 -15.54
C SER A 75 -4.22 4.28 -17.01
N GLY A 76 -4.23 5.44 -17.67
CA GLY A 76 -4.63 5.59 -19.07
C GLY A 76 -6.12 5.78 -19.32
N LEU A 77 -6.97 5.73 -18.29
CA LEU A 77 -8.42 5.94 -18.44
C LEU A 77 -8.76 7.35 -18.99
N GLU A 78 -8.07 8.38 -18.50
CA GLU A 78 -8.24 9.76 -19.02
C GLU A 78 -7.91 9.82 -20.53
N SER A 79 -6.86 9.11 -20.95
CA SER A 79 -6.48 8.99 -22.36
C SER A 79 -7.49 8.24 -23.20
N TYR A 80 -8.05 7.17 -22.67
CA TYR A 80 -9.07 6.38 -23.34
C TYR A 80 -10.29 7.24 -23.69
N PHE A 81 -10.82 8.00 -22.72
CA PHE A 81 -11.96 8.89 -22.96
C PHE A 81 -11.60 10.05 -23.91
N LYS A 82 -10.46 10.72 -23.71
CA LYS A 82 -10.09 11.89 -24.52
C LYS A 82 -9.80 11.58 -25.98
N HIS A 83 -9.34 10.37 -26.29
CA HIS A 83 -9.10 9.96 -27.68
C HIS A 83 -10.34 9.38 -28.37
N GLY A 84 -11.53 9.46 -27.74
CA GLY A 84 -12.80 9.09 -28.36
C GLY A 84 -13.07 7.59 -28.43
N PHE A 85 -12.36 6.78 -27.65
CA PHE A 85 -12.60 5.32 -27.60
C PHE A 85 -13.83 4.94 -26.75
N ALA A 86 -14.46 5.90 -26.08
CA ALA A 86 -15.64 5.67 -25.26
C ALA A 86 -16.80 6.57 -25.70
N SER A 87 -17.99 5.97 -25.81
CA SER A 87 -19.26 6.70 -25.73
C SER A 87 -19.61 6.90 -24.25
N THR A 88 -20.42 7.92 -23.93
CA THR A 88 -20.78 8.29 -22.55
C THR A 88 -21.74 7.29 -21.90
N SER A 89 -21.30 6.05 -21.67
CA SER A 89 -22.08 4.98 -21.04
C SER A 89 -21.27 4.29 -19.94
N ASP A 90 -21.92 3.94 -18.84
CA ASP A 90 -21.32 3.15 -17.75
C ASP A 90 -20.68 1.84 -18.25
N SER A 91 -21.22 1.26 -19.34
CA SER A 91 -20.70 0.04 -19.97
C SER A 91 -19.26 0.18 -20.48
N THR A 92 -18.85 1.36 -20.96
CA THR A 92 -17.49 1.57 -21.48
C THR A 92 -16.46 1.60 -20.36
N THR A 93 -16.82 2.16 -19.20
CA THR A 93 -15.94 2.19 -18.03
C THR A 93 -15.70 0.78 -17.51
N ILE A 94 -16.74 -0.05 -17.42
CA ILE A 94 -16.60 -1.43 -16.96
C ILE A 94 -15.77 -2.27 -17.94
N SER A 95 -15.96 -2.08 -19.24
CA SER A 95 -15.15 -2.75 -20.26
C SER A 95 -13.66 -2.37 -20.13
N PHE A 96 -13.36 -1.08 -19.94
CA PHE A 96 -12.00 -0.62 -19.67
C PHE A 96 -11.43 -1.22 -18.39
N VAL A 97 -12.22 -1.24 -17.30
CA VAL A 97 -11.78 -1.82 -16.01
C VAL A 97 -11.47 -3.31 -16.18
N GLN A 98 -12.29 -4.05 -16.93
CA GLN A 98 -12.06 -5.46 -17.21
C GLN A 98 -10.74 -5.68 -17.95
N ASP A 99 -10.52 -4.98 -19.07
CA ASP A 99 -9.30 -5.14 -19.88
C ASP A 99 -8.05 -4.65 -19.13
N SER A 100 -8.16 -3.51 -18.43
CA SER A 100 -7.08 -2.95 -17.62
C SER A 100 -6.71 -3.85 -16.44
N LEU A 101 -7.71 -4.42 -15.75
CA LEU A 101 -7.48 -5.32 -14.63
C LEU A 101 -6.85 -6.63 -15.08
N ALA A 102 -7.31 -7.20 -16.19
CA ALA A 102 -6.75 -8.42 -16.77
C ALA A 102 -5.28 -8.24 -17.11
N THR A 103 -4.93 -7.20 -17.88
CA THR A 103 -3.52 -6.97 -18.22
C THR A 103 -2.69 -6.62 -16.99
N TYR A 104 -3.21 -5.82 -16.05
CA TYR A 104 -2.48 -5.48 -14.84
C TYR A 104 -2.20 -6.70 -13.96
N ALA A 105 -3.14 -7.64 -13.87
CA ALA A 105 -2.94 -8.89 -13.15
C ALA A 105 -1.80 -9.71 -13.74
N HIS A 106 -1.76 -9.88 -15.06
CA HIS A 106 -0.71 -10.62 -15.75
C HIS A 106 0.66 -9.93 -15.71
N THR A 107 0.72 -8.59 -15.69
CA THR A 107 2.00 -7.86 -15.66
C THR A 107 2.53 -7.61 -14.25
N ALA A 108 1.67 -7.42 -13.24
CA ALA A 108 2.09 -6.99 -11.91
C ALA A 108 2.11 -8.12 -10.87
N LEU A 109 1.16 -9.06 -10.91
CA LEU A 109 1.08 -10.10 -9.86
C LEU A 109 2.28 -11.04 -9.79
N PRO A 110 2.97 -11.42 -10.88
CA PRO A 110 4.20 -12.19 -10.79
C PRO A 110 5.24 -11.51 -9.89
N PHE A 111 5.41 -10.21 -10.05
CA PHE A 111 6.34 -9.40 -9.27
C PHE A 111 5.89 -9.18 -7.83
N VAL A 112 4.59 -8.92 -7.60
CA VAL A 112 4.02 -8.88 -6.24
C VAL A 112 4.30 -10.19 -5.52
N SER A 113 4.08 -11.32 -6.20
CA SER A 113 4.19 -12.65 -5.61
C SER A 113 5.63 -12.99 -5.26
N ASP A 114 6.56 -12.73 -6.17
CA ASP A 114 7.97 -13.02 -5.94
C ASP A 114 8.56 -12.11 -4.87
N ALA A 115 8.28 -10.80 -4.91
CA ALA A 115 8.72 -9.88 -3.86
C ALA A 115 8.16 -10.27 -2.48
N HIS A 116 6.88 -10.67 -2.42
CA HIS A 116 6.25 -11.16 -1.19
C HIS A 116 6.92 -12.43 -0.68
N ARG A 117 7.14 -13.43 -1.55
CA ARG A 117 7.79 -14.71 -1.19
C ARG A 117 9.20 -14.53 -0.63
N VAL A 118 10.02 -13.66 -1.22
CA VAL A 118 11.40 -13.43 -0.74
C VAL A 118 11.37 -12.84 0.67
N VAL A 119 10.52 -11.83 0.92
CA VAL A 119 10.40 -11.20 2.24
C VAL A 119 9.75 -12.14 3.27
N ALA A 120 8.75 -12.93 2.86
CA ALA A 120 8.13 -13.93 3.71
C ALA A 120 9.09 -15.06 4.09
N LYS A 121 9.94 -15.51 3.15
CA LYS A 121 10.99 -16.50 3.40
C LYS A 121 11.99 -15.98 4.44
N LEU A 122 12.45 -14.73 4.29
CA LEU A 122 13.28 -14.09 5.30
C LEU A 122 12.57 -14.19 6.65
N ASN A 123 11.31 -13.75 6.75
CA ASN A 123 10.51 -13.78 7.99
C ASN A 123 10.48 -15.17 8.65
N ALA A 124 10.27 -16.24 7.88
CA ALA A 124 10.19 -17.62 8.36
C ALA A 124 11.51 -18.19 8.92
N THR A 125 12.67 -17.84 8.34
CA THR A 125 13.99 -18.36 8.77
C THR A 125 14.38 -17.96 10.20
N SER A 126 13.64 -17.03 10.84
CA SER A 126 13.93 -16.56 12.21
C SER A 126 13.65 -17.59 13.32
N GLY A 127 13.01 -18.73 13.00
CA GLY A 127 12.62 -19.75 13.99
C GLY A 127 13.71 -20.76 14.35
N GLU A 128 14.80 -20.84 13.57
CA GLU A 128 15.82 -21.89 13.70
C GLU A 128 17.23 -21.27 13.70
N HIS A 129 17.68 -20.72 14.83
CA HIS A 129 19.10 -20.38 14.99
C HIS A 129 19.76 -21.21 16.10
N PRO A 130 20.71 -22.10 15.74
CA PRO A 130 21.73 -22.58 16.67
C PRO A 130 22.63 -21.40 17.07
N GLU A 131 22.96 -21.29 18.35
CA GLU A 131 23.80 -20.22 18.88
C GLU A 131 25.19 -20.21 18.19
N GLY A 132 25.56 -19.09 17.54
CA GLY A 132 26.98 -18.75 17.35
C GLY A 132 27.55 -18.38 15.96
N VAL A 133 26.76 -17.97 14.94
CA VAL A 133 27.33 -17.50 13.66
C VAL A 133 26.66 -16.22 13.14
N THR A 134 27.47 -15.32 12.56
CA THR A 134 27.16 -14.04 11.92
C THR A 134 26.29 -14.15 10.63
N GLU A 135 25.28 -15.02 10.61
CA GLU A 135 24.48 -15.33 9.41
C GLU A 135 23.27 -14.38 9.19
N VAL A 136 22.97 -13.50 10.15
CA VAL A 136 21.80 -12.60 10.07
C VAL A 136 21.93 -11.55 8.93
N ASP A 137 23.16 -11.19 8.57
CA ASP A 137 23.44 -10.20 7.51
C ASP A 137 23.29 -10.80 6.11
N ASP A 138 23.71 -12.06 5.92
CA ASP A 138 23.72 -12.75 4.62
C ASP A 138 22.30 -12.95 4.05
N GLY A 139 21.34 -13.34 4.89
CA GLY A 139 19.95 -13.52 4.47
C GLY A 139 19.23 -12.21 4.11
N GLN A 140 19.53 -11.12 4.81
CA GLN A 140 18.99 -9.80 4.49
C GLN A 140 19.57 -9.27 3.19
N ASP A 141 20.89 -9.38 3.03
CA ASP A 141 21.57 -8.89 1.83
C ASP A 141 21.13 -9.68 0.60
N LYS A 142 20.96 -11.00 0.72
CA LYS A 142 20.36 -11.82 -0.34
C LYS A 142 18.94 -11.37 -0.70
N THR A 143 18.10 -11.09 0.30
CA THR A 143 16.74 -10.56 0.09
C THR A 143 16.75 -9.24 -0.66
N LEU A 144 17.67 -8.33 -0.33
CA LEU A 144 17.82 -7.04 -1.02
C LEU A 144 18.27 -7.23 -2.47
N ILE A 145 19.24 -8.12 -2.73
CA ILE A 145 19.70 -8.46 -4.09
C ILE A 145 18.52 -8.98 -4.92
N ASP A 146 17.71 -9.89 -4.38
CA ASP A 146 16.57 -10.47 -5.08
C ASP A 146 15.48 -9.43 -5.36
N LEU A 147 15.17 -8.55 -4.39
CA LEU A 147 14.23 -7.44 -4.59
C LEU A 147 14.71 -6.46 -5.66
N THR A 148 16.00 -6.11 -5.66
CA THR A 148 16.59 -5.23 -6.68
C THR A 148 16.55 -5.87 -8.07
N ALA A 149 16.83 -7.17 -8.18
CA ALA A 149 16.75 -7.87 -9.45
C ALA A 149 15.31 -7.92 -10.01
N LEU A 150 14.32 -8.14 -9.15
CA LEU A 150 12.90 -8.08 -9.53
C LEU A 150 12.48 -6.68 -9.97
N ASP A 151 12.95 -5.65 -9.28
CA ASP A 151 12.64 -4.25 -9.56
C ASP A 151 13.27 -3.77 -10.88
N GLU A 152 14.50 -4.20 -11.17
CA GLU A 152 15.17 -3.99 -12.45
C GLU A 152 14.42 -4.68 -13.60
N LEU A 153 14.03 -5.95 -13.41
CA LEU A 153 13.25 -6.67 -14.40
C LEU A 153 11.91 -5.94 -14.67
N TYR A 154 11.23 -5.47 -13.63
CA TYR A 154 9.98 -4.72 -13.80
C TYR A 154 10.17 -3.41 -14.58
N GLU A 155 11.25 -2.67 -14.32
CA GLU A 155 11.59 -1.45 -15.08
C GLU A 155 11.78 -1.77 -16.56
N THR A 156 12.53 -2.83 -16.89
CA THR A 156 12.79 -3.21 -18.29
C THR A 156 11.53 -3.68 -19.03
N MET A 157 10.61 -4.35 -18.33
CA MET A 157 9.35 -4.83 -18.90
C MET A 157 8.28 -3.74 -19.04
N THR A 158 8.35 -2.68 -18.24
CA THR A 158 7.37 -1.59 -18.29
C THR A 158 7.79 -0.55 -19.34
N LEU A 159 7.52 -0.81 -20.61
CA LEU A 159 7.96 0.09 -21.69
C LEU A 159 7.35 1.49 -21.62
N ASN A 160 6.12 1.60 -21.10
CA ASN A 160 5.40 2.85 -20.96
C ASN A 160 6.01 3.75 -19.87
N HIS A 161 6.61 4.88 -20.28
CA HIS A 161 7.27 5.83 -19.37
C HIS A 161 6.30 6.50 -18.38
N VAL A 162 5.05 6.66 -18.79
CA VAL A 162 3.96 7.22 -17.98
C VAL A 162 3.64 6.27 -16.83
N ALA A 163 3.43 5.00 -17.14
CA ALA A 163 3.19 3.94 -16.17
C ALA A 163 4.41 3.71 -15.25
N ARG A 164 5.63 3.73 -15.79
CA ARG A 164 6.86 3.66 -14.99
C ARG A 164 6.93 4.76 -13.94
N ARG A 165 6.75 6.02 -14.35
CA ARG A 165 6.79 7.18 -13.46
C ARG A 165 5.75 7.07 -12.34
N ALA A 166 4.52 6.68 -12.68
CA ALA A 166 3.45 6.47 -11.71
C ALA A 166 3.80 5.34 -10.73
N SER A 167 4.30 4.21 -11.24
CA SER A 167 4.68 3.04 -10.44
C SER A 167 5.81 3.35 -9.45
N LYS A 168 6.90 4.01 -9.88
CA LYS A 168 8.00 4.43 -8.99
C LYS A 168 7.51 5.38 -7.90
N SER A 169 6.71 6.38 -8.27
CA SER A 169 6.17 7.34 -7.29
C SER A 169 5.28 6.67 -6.24
N GLN A 170 4.43 5.72 -6.63
CA GLN A 170 3.55 5.01 -5.70
C GLN A 170 4.33 4.02 -4.82
N GLY A 171 5.32 3.33 -5.38
CA GLY A 171 6.16 2.40 -4.61
C GLY A 171 7.00 3.10 -3.54
N VAL A 172 7.65 4.23 -3.87
CA VAL A 172 8.37 5.07 -2.88
C VAL A 172 7.45 5.56 -1.76
N ALA A 173 6.21 5.90 -2.11
CA ALA A 173 5.21 6.33 -1.14
C ALA A 173 4.83 5.18 -0.18
N LEU A 174 4.69 3.94 -0.67
CA LEU A 174 4.45 2.76 0.17
C LEU A 174 5.61 2.48 1.14
N LEU A 175 6.86 2.51 0.68
CA LEU A 175 8.01 2.34 1.58
C LEU A 175 8.07 3.43 2.65
N THR A 176 7.68 4.65 2.30
CA THR A 176 7.58 5.76 3.24
C THR A 176 6.44 5.56 4.24
N LEU A 177 5.29 5.06 3.78
CA LEU A 177 4.15 4.73 4.61
C LEU A 177 4.46 3.63 5.62
N TYR A 178 5.17 2.58 5.21
CA TYR A 178 5.61 1.54 6.15
C TYR A 178 6.46 2.14 7.28
N SER A 179 7.55 2.80 6.92
CA SER A 179 8.54 3.40 7.83
C SER A 179 7.97 4.47 8.77
N LYS A 180 6.84 5.11 8.41
CA LYS A 180 6.22 6.19 9.23
C LYS A 180 4.91 5.80 9.91
N GLY A 181 4.16 4.86 9.36
CA GLY A 181 2.78 4.60 9.73
C GLY A 181 2.51 3.17 10.19
N PHE A 182 3.19 2.18 9.62
CA PHE A 182 2.94 0.77 9.95
C PHE A 182 4.05 0.11 10.78
N SER A 183 5.28 0.64 10.77
CA SER A 183 6.33 0.21 11.69
C SER A 183 5.95 0.62 13.12
N ARG A 184 6.03 -0.32 14.07
CA ARG A 184 5.68 -0.06 15.47
C ARG A 184 6.59 1.04 16.06
N PRO A 185 6.03 2.11 16.65
CA PRO A 185 6.85 3.17 17.21
C PRO A 185 7.51 2.70 18.51
N PRO A 186 8.73 3.21 18.84
CA PRO A 186 9.43 2.87 20.07
C PRO A 186 8.60 3.14 21.34
N SER A 187 7.73 4.15 21.31
CA SER A 187 6.84 4.53 22.41
C SER A 187 5.76 3.52 22.76
N LEU A 188 5.41 2.60 21.85
CA LEU A 188 4.40 1.56 22.05
C LEU A 188 5.02 0.15 22.17
N SER A 189 6.35 0.07 22.32
CA SER A 189 7.09 -1.21 22.30
C SER A 189 7.21 -1.89 23.67
N THR A 190 6.58 -1.34 24.71
CA THR A 190 6.50 -1.95 26.04
C THR A 190 5.57 -3.16 26.01
N GLU A 191 6.06 -4.34 26.40
CA GLU A 191 5.28 -5.57 26.68
C GLU A 191 4.82 -6.41 25.45
N SER A 192 5.66 -6.67 24.46
CA SER A 192 5.39 -7.74 23.47
C SER A 192 6.51 -8.78 23.49
N GLY A 193 6.14 -10.07 23.42
CA GLY A 193 7.09 -11.18 23.50
C GLY A 193 8.28 -11.00 22.56
N SER A 194 9.47 -11.38 23.03
CA SER A 194 10.77 -11.12 22.38
C SER A 194 10.74 -11.35 20.87
N ASN A 195 10.19 -12.49 20.45
CA ASN A 195 10.29 -12.95 19.06
C ASN A 195 9.49 -12.09 18.06
N ALA A 196 8.33 -11.57 18.44
CA ALA A 196 7.51 -10.74 17.54
C ALA A 196 8.09 -9.33 17.39
N CYS A 197 8.72 -8.82 18.45
CA CYS A 197 9.43 -7.54 18.42
C CYS A 197 10.65 -7.62 17.48
N ASP A 198 11.41 -8.71 17.57
CA ASP A 198 12.60 -8.94 16.76
C ASP A 198 12.27 -9.07 15.26
N GLN A 199 11.17 -9.77 14.92
CA GLN A 199 10.68 -9.85 13.53
C GLN A 199 10.31 -8.48 12.97
N SER A 200 9.50 -7.70 13.71
CA SER A 200 9.08 -6.37 13.27
C SER A 200 10.27 -5.41 13.09
N ALA A 201 11.25 -5.46 13.99
CA ALA A 201 12.47 -4.66 13.88
C ALA A 201 13.28 -5.04 12.63
N ARG A 202 13.39 -6.35 12.35
CA ARG A 202 14.13 -6.85 11.18
C ARG A 202 13.48 -6.42 9.86
N MET A 203 12.14 -6.49 9.77
CA MET A 203 11.40 -6.01 8.60
C MET A 203 11.55 -4.50 8.40
N SER A 204 11.57 -3.73 9.49
CA SER A 204 11.85 -2.29 9.43
C SER A 204 13.24 -2.00 8.86
N ILE A 205 14.27 -2.71 9.33
CA ILE A 205 15.64 -2.55 8.84
C ILE A 205 15.72 -2.89 7.34
N LEU A 206 15.11 -3.99 6.90
CA LEU A 206 15.08 -4.39 5.50
C LEU A 206 14.45 -3.31 4.61
N LEU A 207 13.23 -2.87 4.94
CA LEU A 207 12.51 -1.90 4.11
C LEU A 207 13.16 -0.52 4.15
N ASP A 208 13.78 -0.12 5.25
CA ASP A 208 14.57 1.11 5.31
C ASP A 208 15.87 1.03 4.49
N LYS A 209 16.56 -0.13 4.49
CA LYS A 209 17.71 -0.39 3.59
C LYS A 209 17.27 -0.31 2.11
N PHE A 210 16.20 -0.99 1.73
CA PHE A 210 15.68 -0.97 0.35
C PHE A 210 15.25 0.44 -0.07
N LYS A 211 14.54 1.17 0.80
CA LYS A 211 14.18 2.58 0.58
C LYS A 211 15.40 3.49 0.43
N LEU A 212 16.48 3.23 1.15
CA LEU A 212 17.73 3.97 1.00
C LEU A 212 18.38 3.71 -0.37
N MET A 213 18.36 2.47 -0.86
CA MET A 213 18.82 2.13 -2.21
C MET A 213 18.01 2.86 -3.28
N VAL A 214 16.67 2.91 -3.14
CA VAL A 214 15.81 3.67 -4.07
C VAL A 214 16.19 5.16 -4.06
N ARG A 215 16.46 5.74 -2.89
CA ARG A 215 16.90 7.15 -2.78
C ARG A 215 18.27 7.42 -3.36
N LYS A 216 19.15 6.42 -3.38
CA LYS A 216 20.48 6.49 -3.99
C LYS A 216 20.46 6.23 -5.49
N GLU A 217 19.28 5.91 -6.06
CA GLU A 217 19.11 5.51 -7.45
C GLU A 217 19.81 4.18 -7.79
N ASP A 218 20.09 3.35 -6.78
CA ASP A 218 20.63 1.99 -6.97
C ASP A 218 19.53 1.01 -7.45
N THR A 219 18.25 1.36 -7.21
CA THR A 219 17.06 0.61 -7.65
C THR A 219 15.90 1.61 -7.86
N HIS A 220 14.82 1.19 -8.50
CA HIS A 220 13.75 2.06 -8.98
C HIS A 220 12.60 2.27 -7.97
N GLY A 221 12.27 1.25 -7.18
CA GLY A 221 11.21 1.27 -6.17
C GLY A 221 9.81 1.18 -6.77
N HIS A 222 9.57 0.26 -7.71
CA HIS A 222 8.27 0.09 -8.35
C HIS A 222 7.17 -0.42 -7.42
N LEU A 223 5.94 -0.02 -7.71
CA LEU A 223 4.75 -0.34 -6.93
C LEU A 223 4.57 -1.85 -6.66
N PRO A 224 4.64 -2.77 -7.65
CA PRO A 224 4.43 -4.19 -7.39
C PRO A 224 5.44 -4.80 -6.40
N ILE A 225 6.72 -4.42 -6.53
CA ILE A 225 7.79 -4.91 -5.65
C ILE A 225 7.61 -4.34 -4.24
N CYS A 226 7.42 -3.03 -4.12
CA CYS A 226 7.19 -2.36 -2.86
C CYS A 226 5.92 -2.87 -2.15
N TRP A 227 4.85 -3.19 -2.90
CA TRP A 227 3.62 -3.75 -2.37
C TRP A 227 3.82 -5.18 -1.83
N GLY A 228 4.47 -6.06 -2.61
CA GLY A 228 4.78 -7.42 -2.18
C GLY A 228 5.64 -7.44 -0.92
N ALA A 229 6.70 -6.63 -0.89
CA ALA A 229 7.58 -6.51 0.26
C ALA A 229 6.85 -5.94 1.51
N LEU A 230 6.04 -4.91 1.33
CA LEU A 230 5.26 -4.29 2.43
C LEU A 230 4.24 -5.28 3.01
N THR A 231 3.46 -5.95 2.16
CA THR A 231 2.41 -6.86 2.62
C THR A 231 2.98 -8.10 3.31
N ALA A 232 4.11 -8.63 2.83
CA ALA A 232 4.84 -9.69 3.52
C ALA A 232 5.38 -9.22 4.89
N ALA A 233 5.93 -7.99 4.96
CA ALA A 233 6.43 -7.41 6.20
C ALA A 233 5.33 -7.13 7.24
N LEU A 234 4.08 -6.95 6.81
CA LEU A 234 2.91 -6.83 7.69
C LEU A 234 2.30 -8.18 8.08
N GLY A 235 2.80 -9.29 7.53
CA GLY A 235 2.27 -10.63 7.79
C GLY A 235 0.94 -10.90 7.09
N LEU A 236 0.65 -10.22 5.97
CA LEU A 236 -0.52 -10.54 5.16
C LEU A 236 -0.20 -11.72 4.23
N SER A 237 -1.06 -12.73 4.18
CA SER A 237 -0.95 -13.85 3.24
C SER A 237 -0.81 -13.42 1.78
N LEU A 238 -0.15 -14.27 0.98
CA LEU A 238 0.09 -14.00 -0.44
C LEU A 238 -1.23 -13.86 -1.20
N GLU A 239 -2.22 -14.73 -0.97
CA GLU A 239 -3.51 -14.64 -1.66
C GLU A 239 -4.23 -13.33 -1.34
N ARG A 240 -4.23 -12.91 -0.06
CA ARG A 240 -4.85 -11.63 0.33
C ARG A 240 -4.11 -10.44 -0.26
N SER A 241 -2.77 -10.48 -0.29
CA SER A 241 -1.96 -9.43 -0.91
C SER A 241 -2.27 -9.28 -2.41
N GLN A 242 -2.31 -10.38 -3.16
CA GLN A 242 -2.64 -10.39 -4.59
C GLN A 242 -4.06 -9.86 -4.84
N TYR A 243 -5.04 -10.37 -4.10
CA TYR A 243 -6.44 -9.97 -4.26
C TYR A 243 -6.63 -8.48 -3.96
N LEU A 244 -6.05 -8.00 -2.85
CA LEU A 244 -6.16 -6.60 -2.45
C LEU A 244 -5.45 -5.68 -3.44
N HIS A 245 -4.30 -6.08 -3.98
CA HIS A 245 -3.60 -5.31 -5.02
C HIS A 245 -4.48 -5.06 -6.25
N LEU A 246 -5.13 -6.11 -6.75
CA LEU A 246 -6.05 -6.03 -7.88
C LEU A 246 -7.29 -5.20 -7.57
N PHE A 247 -7.88 -5.41 -6.39
CA PHE A 247 -9.02 -4.62 -5.93
C PHE A 247 -8.70 -3.13 -5.88
N LEU A 248 -7.53 -2.76 -5.35
CA LEU A 248 -7.07 -1.38 -5.25
C LEU A 248 -6.88 -0.72 -6.62
N HIS A 249 -6.38 -1.46 -7.61
CA HIS A 249 -6.29 -0.99 -8.99
C HIS A 249 -7.67 -0.73 -9.61
N ALA A 250 -8.61 -1.67 -9.48
CA ALA A 250 -9.97 -1.47 -10.00
C ALA A 250 -10.69 -0.30 -9.29
N ARG A 251 -10.48 -0.14 -7.97
CA ARG A 251 -11.01 0.98 -7.19
C ARG A 251 -10.44 2.32 -7.63
N SER A 252 -9.13 2.41 -7.92
CA SER A 252 -8.51 3.65 -8.40
C SER A 252 -9.05 4.05 -9.78
N LEU A 253 -9.26 3.09 -10.68
CA LEU A 253 -9.88 3.34 -11.99
C LEU A 253 -11.30 3.90 -11.86
N LEU A 254 -12.14 3.32 -11.00
CA LEU A 254 -13.50 3.83 -10.78
C LEU A 254 -13.48 5.20 -10.10
N SER A 255 -12.56 5.44 -9.16
CA SER A 255 -12.36 6.77 -8.58
C SER A 255 -11.96 7.81 -9.63
N ALA A 256 -11.05 7.44 -10.54
CA ALA A 256 -10.66 8.29 -11.66
C ALA A 256 -11.85 8.57 -12.59
N SER A 257 -12.66 7.55 -12.89
CA SER A 257 -13.88 7.67 -13.68
C SER A 257 -14.91 8.63 -13.08
N VAL A 258 -15.04 8.65 -11.74
CA VAL A 258 -15.92 9.61 -11.05
C VAL A 258 -15.42 11.05 -11.24
N ARG A 259 -14.11 11.27 -11.11
CA ARG A 259 -13.49 12.59 -11.29
C ARG A 259 -13.50 13.10 -12.72
N LEU A 260 -13.46 12.19 -13.69
CA LEU A 260 -13.66 12.51 -15.11
C LEU A 260 -15.14 12.77 -15.44
N ASN A 261 -16.04 12.67 -14.45
CA ASN A 261 -17.49 12.84 -14.59
C ASN A 261 -18.10 11.83 -15.57
N ASN A 262 -17.51 10.64 -15.69
CA ASN A 262 -18.03 9.56 -16.53
C ASN A 262 -19.07 8.72 -15.79
N ILE A 263 -18.86 8.45 -14.50
CA ILE A 263 -19.81 7.74 -13.64
C ILE A 263 -20.04 8.53 -12.34
N GLY A 264 -21.24 8.44 -11.78
CA GLY A 264 -21.52 9.03 -10.46
C GLY A 264 -20.91 8.23 -9.31
N PRO A 265 -20.74 8.82 -8.11
CA PRO A 265 -20.15 8.13 -6.95
C PRO A 265 -20.96 6.90 -6.51
N TYR A 266 -22.30 6.95 -6.59
CA TYR A 266 -23.15 5.80 -6.30
C TYR A 266 -23.02 4.70 -7.36
N GLY A 267 -22.94 5.08 -8.64
CA GLY A 267 -22.69 4.15 -9.73
C GLY A 267 -21.34 3.45 -9.58
N ALA A 268 -20.30 4.17 -9.12
CA ALA A 268 -19.01 3.59 -8.81
C ALA A 268 -19.08 2.52 -7.72
N GLN A 269 -19.83 2.77 -6.64
CA GLN A 269 -20.02 1.79 -5.58
C GLN A 269 -20.83 0.57 -6.05
N GLN A 270 -21.85 0.79 -6.88
CA GLN A 270 -22.60 -0.30 -7.50
C GLN A 270 -21.69 -1.16 -8.39
N CYS A 271 -20.81 -0.53 -9.18
CA CYS A 271 -19.83 -1.21 -10.00
C CYS A 271 -18.83 -2.01 -9.15
N LEU A 272 -18.30 -1.42 -8.06
CA LEU A 272 -17.40 -2.11 -7.13
C LEU A 272 -18.03 -3.38 -6.55
N MET A 273 -19.28 -3.28 -6.08
CA MET A 273 -19.99 -4.37 -5.44
C MET A 273 -20.38 -5.50 -6.39
N HIS A 274 -20.89 -5.15 -7.58
CA HIS A 274 -21.55 -6.12 -8.46
C HIS A 274 -20.73 -6.50 -9.71
N ALA A 275 -19.95 -5.58 -10.26
CA ALA A 275 -19.19 -5.82 -11.50
C ALA A 275 -17.72 -6.14 -11.23
N VAL A 276 -17.06 -5.38 -10.35
CA VAL A 276 -15.62 -5.53 -10.09
C VAL A 276 -15.31 -6.77 -9.26
N ARG A 277 -16.13 -7.10 -8.26
CA ARG A 277 -15.90 -8.27 -7.41
C ARG A 277 -15.65 -9.58 -8.19
N PRO A 278 -16.50 -10.01 -9.13
CA PRO A 278 -16.23 -11.23 -9.91
C PRO A 278 -15.02 -11.09 -10.84
N LEU A 279 -14.72 -9.89 -11.33
CA LEU A 279 -13.54 -9.65 -12.17
C LEU A 279 -12.24 -9.84 -11.38
N VAL A 280 -12.12 -9.21 -10.21
CA VAL A 280 -10.96 -9.34 -9.32
C VAL A 280 -10.77 -10.79 -8.89
N ALA A 281 -11.85 -11.47 -8.48
CA ALA A 281 -11.78 -12.88 -8.09
C ALA A 281 -11.33 -13.77 -9.27
N GLY A 282 -11.85 -13.52 -10.48
CA GLY A 282 -11.48 -14.24 -11.69
C GLY A 282 -10.01 -14.07 -12.07
N GLU A 283 -9.51 -12.82 -12.08
CA GLU A 283 -8.11 -12.55 -12.40
C GLU A 283 -7.15 -13.04 -11.32
N SER A 284 -7.49 -12.87 -10.05
CA SER A 284 -6.70 -13.42 -8.95
C SER A 284 -6.56 -14.95 -9.07
N ALA A 285 -7.65 -15.66 -9.37
CA ALA A 285 -7.61 -17.11 -9.56
C ALA A 285 -6.78 -17.55 -10.77
N ARG A 286 -6.82 -16.80 -11.87
CA ARG A 286 -6.00 -17.06 -13.09
C ARG A 286 -4.52 -16.79 -12.85
N CYS A 287 -4.21 -15.69 -12.17
CA CYS A 287 -2.85 -15.16 -12.09
C CYS A 287 -2.11 -15.54 -10.80
N LYS A 288 -2.76 -16.18 -9.82
CA LYS A 288 -2.15 -16.49 -8.51
C LYS A 288 -0.83 -17.26 -8.57
N ASN A 289 -0.66 -18.09 -9.60
CA ASN A 289 0.49 -18.97 -9.77
C ASN A 289 1.54 -18.43 -10.75
N LEU A 290 1.30 -17.27 -11.37
CA LEU A 290 2.27 -16.67 -12.29
C LEU A 290 3.49 -16.15 -11.51
N ARG A 291 4.68 -16.28 -12.09
CA ARG A 291 5.96 -15.94 -11.48
C ARG A 291 6.87 -15.26 -12.48
N THR A 292 7.87 -14.51 -12.02
CA THR A 292 8.82 -13.82 -12.89
C THR A 292 9.84 -14.77 -13.52
N GLY A 293 10.04 -15.95 -12.93
CA GLY A 293 11.07 -16.90 -13.34
C GLY A 293 12.47 -16.60 -12.80
N LEU A 294 12.70 -15.40 -12.24
CA LEU A 294 14.01 -14.95 -11.76
C LEU A 294 14.47 -15.70 -10.50
N LEU A 295 13.51 -16.14 -9.68
CA LEU A 295 13.75 -16.85 -8.42
C LEU A 295 13.53 -18.36 -8.52
N GLU A 296 13.15 -18.86 -9.69
CA GLU A 296 12.87 -20.28 -9.88
C GLU A 296 14.18 -21.00 -10.19
N ASP A 297 14.38 -22.18 -9.58
CA ASP A 297 15.60 -22.96 -9.79
C ASP A 297 15.67 -23.45 -11.23
N SER A 298 16.90 -23.67 -11.74
CA SER A 298 17.13 -24.14 -13.12
C SER A 298 16.54 -25.54 -13.41
N GLU A 299 16.17 -26.28 -12.36
CA GLU A 299 15.52 -27.60 -12.45
C GLU A 299 13.98 -27.52 -12.42
N SER A 300 13.41 -26.33 -12.25
CA SER A 300 11.96 -26.13 -12.26
C SER A 300 11.37 -26.30 -13.68
N ASN A 301 10.14 -26.83 -13.77
CA ASN A 301 9.37 -26.86 -15.03
C ASN A 301 8.77 -25.48 -15.36
N PHE A 302 9.49 -24.39 -15.07
CA PHE A 302 9.04 -23.04 -15.37
C PHE A 302 9.06 -22.81 -16.89
N ASP A 303 7.96 -22.27 -17.41
CA ASP A 303 7.81 -21.94 -18.83
C ASP A 303 7.49 -20.46 -18.86
N GLU A 304 8.44 -19.65 -19.31
CA GLU A 304 8.32 -18.21 -19.37
C GLU A 304 7.09 -17.76 -20.18
N THR A 305 6.69 -18.53 -21.19
CA THR A 305 5.57 -18.16 -22.07
C THR A 305 4.21 -18.41 -21.42
N LEU A 306 4.10 -19.40 -20.54
CA LEU A 306 2.84 -19.81 -19.89
C LEU A 306 2.73 -19.28 -18.46
N HIS A 307 3.84 -19.19 -17.75
CA HIS A 307 3.91 -18.89 -16.32
C HIS A 307 4.50 -17.51 -16.04
N GLY A 308 5.10 -16.86 -17.03
CA GLY A 308 5.74 -15.56 -16.93
C GLY A 308 4.77 -14.37 -16.98
N PRO A 309 5.27 -13.16 -16.66
CA PRO A 309 4.53 -11.92 -16.84
C PRO A 309 4.23 -11.65 -18.32
N ALA A 310 3.01 -11.21 -18.61
CA ALA A 310 2.56 -10.96 -19.97
C ALA A 310 1.66 -9.73 -20.08
N ASN A 311 1.80 -8.98 -21.17
CA ASN A 311 0.84 -7.93 -21.53
C ASN A 311 -0.27 -8.54 -22.39
N THR A 312 -1.48 -8.60 -21.85
CA THR A 312 -2.65 -9.18 -22.55
C THR A 312 -3.49 -8.11 -23.26
N TRP A 313 -3.18 -6.82 -23.06
CA TRP A 313 -3.90 -5.71 -23.68
C TRP A 313 -2.95 -4.59 -24.17
N PRO A 314 -2.24 -4.81 -25.30
CA PRO A 314 -1.28 -3.83 -25.84
C PRO A 314 -1.89 -2.45 -26.17
N LEU A 315 -3.18 -2.41 -26.51
CA LEU A 315 -3.89 -1.15 -26.76
C LEU A 315 -3.92 -0.27 -25.49
N GLY A 316 -4.11 -0.86 -24.31
CA GLY A 316 -4.08 -0.13 -23.04
C GLY A 316 -2.76 0.59 -22.80
N GLU A 317 -1.65 -0.07 -23.11
CA GLU A 317 -0.31 0.54 -23.00
C GLU A 317 -0.13 1.73 -23.94
N ILE A 318 -0.57 1.59 -25.20
CA ILE A 318 -0.51 2.68 -26.19
C ILE A 318 -1.34 3.87 -25.70
N LEU A 319 -2.54 3.62 -25.17
CA LEU A 319 -3.42 4.68 -24.66
C LEU A 319 -2.83 5.38 -23.44
N ALA A 320 -2.29 4.61 -22.49
CA ALA A 320 -1.66 5.15 -21.30
C ALA A 320 -0.41 5.99 -21.65
N ALA A 321 0.44 5.53 -22.57
CA ALA A 321 1.63 6.27 -23.02
C ALA A 321 1.28 7.63 -23.67
N ARG A 322 0.09 7.73 -24.28
CA ARG A 322 -0.41 8.98 -24.89
C ARG A 322 -0.95 10.00 -23.87
N HIS A 323 -0.95 9.68 -22.58
CA HIS A 323 -1.38 10.61 -21.53
C HIS A 323 -0.60 11.93 -21.59
N ASP A 324 0.72 11.88 -21.76
CA ASP A 324 1.56 13.08 -21.82
C ASP A 324 1.30 13.95 -23.07
N LEU A 325 0.61 13.43 -24.10
CA LEU A 325 0.23 14.20 -25.31
C LEU A 325 -1.03 15.06 -25.11
N GLN A 326 -1.72 14.90 -23.97
CA GLN A 326 -2.96 15.63 -23.71
C GLN A 326 -2.69 17.10 -23.38
N HIS A 327 -3.37 18.00 -24.10
CA HIS A 327 -3.24 19.45 -23.89
C HIS A 327 -3.73 19.91 -22.50
N SER A 328 -4.84 19.34 -22.02
CA SER A 328 -5.36 19.53 -20.68
C SER A 328 -5.35 18.18 -19.96
N ARG A 329 -4.98 18.14 -18.68
CA ARG A 329 -4.85 16.92 -17.87
C ARG A 329 -5.35 17.13 -16.45
N ILE A 330 -6.07 16.16 -15.92
CA ILE A 330 -6.55 16.15 -14.51
C ILE A 330 -5.72 15.20 -13.66
N PHE A 331 -5.12 14.18 -14.26
CA PHE A 331 -4.27 13.21 -13.60
C PHE A 331 -2.80 13.44 -13.97
N ASN A 332 -1.89 12.95 -13.12
CA ASN A 332 -0.46 12.89 -13.41
C ASN A 332 -0.05 11.54 -14.03
N SER A 333 -1.09 10.84 -14.54
CA SER A 333 -1.22 9.48 -15.07
C SER A 333 -1.16 8.33 -14.09
#